data_AF-A0A8T8WBD1-F1
#
_entry.id   AF-A0A8T8WBD1-F1
#
_cell.length_a   1.000
_cell.length_b   1.000
_cell.length_c   1.000
_cell.angle_alpha   90.00
_cell.angle_beta   90.00
_cell.angle_gamma   90.00
#
_symmetry.space_group_name_H-M   'P 1'
#
loop_
_entity.id
_entity.type
_entity.pdbx_description
1 polymer ?
#
loop_
_entity_poly.entity_id
_entity_poly.type
_entity_poly.pdbx_seq_one_letter_code
_entity_poly.pdbx_strand_id
1 'polypeptide(L)'
;MSGTTESTGTFTHVQGELTWTIAEHRSPSEAVSMTRHLTETDEGRYELLGLVNDCEIALFWDYFWNHVVAASFDADGVDDLARDVPEEIRYAGRGEYFADVDLNEWDWIHPRHQWRAE
;
A
#
# COMPACT_ATOMS: atom_id res chain seq x y z
N MET A 1 -22.14 -9.58 15.80
CA MET A 1 -22.04 -8.51 14.78
C MET A 1 -21.33 -7.34 15.44
N SER A 2 -20.01 -7.35 15.40
CA SER A 2 -19.20 -6.24 15.91
C SER A 2 -18.86 -5.36 14.72
N GLY A 3 -19.65 -4.30 14.53
CA GLY A 3 -19.28 -3.23 13.61
C GLY A 3 -18.13 -2.47 14.24
N THR A 4 -16.92 -2.79 13.85
CA THR A 4 -15.74 -2.00 14.19
C THR A 4 -15.95 -0.63 13.55
N THR A 5 -16.24 0.37 14.37
CA THR A 5 -16.08 1.77 13.98
C THR A 5 -14.57 2.02 13.95
N GLU A 6 -13.90 1.49 12.93
CA GLU A 6 -12.60 2.01 12.54
C GLU A 6 -12.82 3.48 12.21
N SER A 7 -12.32 4.30 13.12
CA SER A 7 -12.67 5.69 13.30
C SER A 7 -12.39 6.46 12.02
N THR A 8 -13.40 7.15 11.49
CA THR A 8 -13.27 8.05 10.33
C THR A 8 -12.07 9.00 10.45
N GLY A 9 -11.65 9.33 11.69
CA GLY A 9 -10.43 10.10 11.96
C GLY A 9 -9.13 9.41 11.53
N THR A 10 -8.98 8.10 11.77
CA THR A 10 -7.79 7.33 11.36
C THR A 10 -7.74 7.20 9.84
N PHE A 11 -8.88 6.94 9.20
CA PHE A 11 -8.97 6.85 7.74
C PHE A 11 -8.63 8.18 7.06
N THR A 12 -9.15 9.30 7.58
CA THR A 12 -8.84 10.64 7.07
C THR A 12 -7.37 10.99 7.26
N HIS A 13 -6.76 10.55 8.35
CA HIS A 13 -5.34 10.75 8.61
C HIS A 13 -4.46 9.97 7.63
N VAL A 14 -4.76 8.68 7.39
CA VAL A 14 -4.08 7.86 6.38
C VAL A 14 -4.16 8.50 4.99
N GLN A 15 -5.35 8.92 4.55
CA GLN A 15 -5.51 9.60 3.27
C GLN A 15 -4.71 10.90 3.19
N GLY A 16 -4.69 11.69 4.27
CA GLY A 16 -3.93 12.93 4.33
C GLY A 16 -2.43 12.72 4.22
N GLU A 17 -1.86 11.80 5.01
CA GLU A 17 -0.43 11.47 4.96
C GLU A 17 -0.03 10.85 3.62
N LEU A 18 -0.84 9.94 3.09
CA LEU A 18 -0.60 9.30 1.80
C LEU A 18 -0.62 10.33 0.66
N THR A 19 -1.61 11.22 0.64
CA THR A 19 -1.69 12.31 -0.35
C THR A 19 -0.48 13.23 -0.24
N TRP A 20 -0.09 13.62 0.98
CA TRP A 20 1.05 14.48 1.20
C TRP A 20 2.34 13.85 0.68
N THR A 21 2.58 12.59 1.05
CA THR A 21 3.79 11.86 0.66
C THR A 21 3.88 11.74 -0.87
N ILE A 22 2.80 11.35 -1.55
CA ILE A 22 2.80 11.27 -3.02
C ILE A 22 3.04 12.64 -3.67
N ALA A 23 2.49 13.72 -3.09
CA ALA A 23 2.65 15.08 -3.63
C ALA A 23 4.08 15.65 -3.50
N GLU A 24 4.95 15.05 -2.68
CA GLU A 24 6.38 15.41 -2.63
C GLU A 24 7.14 14.92 -3.87
N HIS A 25 6.64 13.87 -4.52
CA HIS A 25 7.27 13.26 -5.70
C HIS A 25 6.50 13.53 -7.00
N ARG A 26 5.20 13.86 -6.92
CA ARG A 26 4.29 14.03 -8.07
C ARG A 26 3.43 15.29 -7.97
N SER A 27 2.67 15.60 -9.03
CA SER A 27 1.77 16.76 -8.99
C SER A 27 0.64 16.55 -7.97
N PRO A 28 0.08 17.63 -7.37
CA PRO A 28 -1.01 17.52 -6.41
C PRO A 28 -2.26 16.82 -6.98
N SER A 29 -2.54 16.97 -8.27
CA SER A 29 -3.68 16.30 -8.93
C SER A 29 -3.48 14.79 -9.03
N GLU A 30 -2.25 14.35 -9.34
CA GLU A 30 -1.90 12.93 -9.37
C GLU A 30 -1.99 12.33 -7.96
N ALA A 31 -1.46 13.03 -6.95
CA ALA A 31 -1.49 12.59 -5.56
C ALA A 31 -2.91 12.31 -5.03
N VAL A 32 -3.88 13.18 -5.36
CA VAL A 32 -5.29 12.98 -4.98
C VAL A 32 -5.90 11.77 -5.70
N SER A 33 -5.66 11.65 -7.02
CA SER A 33 -6.19 10.53 -7.82
C SER A 33 -5.62 9.19 -7.37
N MET A 34 -4.31 9.13 -7.11
CA MET A 34 -3.60 7.96 -6.62
C MET A 34 -4.06 7.56 -5.24
N THR A 35 -4.12 8.50 -4.28
CA THR A 35 -4.60 8.22 -2.91
C THR A 35 -5.97 7.59 -2.94
N ARG A 36 -6.89 8.12 -3.77
CA ARG A 36 -8.23 7.57 -3.90
C ARG A 36 -8.20 6.12 -4.35
N HIS A 37 -7.51 5.82 -5.46
CA HIS A 37 -7.41 4.45 -5.98
C HIS A 37 -6.78 3.48 -4.98
N LEU A 38 -5.72 3.92 -4.29
CA LEU A 38 -5.04 3.12 -3.27
C LEU A 38 -5.98 2.77 -2.13
N THR A 39 -6.72 3.75 -1.61
CA THR A 39 -7.69 3.49 -0.53
C THR A 39 -8.88 2.66 -0.97
N GLU A 40 -9.32 2.77 -2.23
CA GLU A 40 -10.37 1.91 -2.79
C GLU A 40 -9.88 0.46 -2.99
N THR A 41 -8.59 0.27 -3.25
CA THR A 41 -7.98 -1.06 -3.44
C THR A 41 -7.61 -1.73 -2.11
N ASP A 42 -7.34 -0.93 -1.07
CA ASP A 42 -7.04 -1.36 0.30
C ASP A 42 -8.28 -1.88 1.06
N GLU A 43 -9.08 -2.70 0.39
CA GLU A 43 -10.27 -3.35 0.94
C GLU A 43 -10.42 -4.79 0.40
N GLY A 44 -10.90 -5.67 1.27
CA GLY A 44 -11.29 -7.04 0.89
C GLY A 44 -10.10 -7.96 0.62
N ARG A 45 -9.73 -8.16 -0.65
CA ARG A 45 -8.70 -9.13 -1.06
C ARG A 45 -7.28 -8.60 -0.88
N TYR A 46 -7.12 -7.29 -1.05
CA TYR A 46 -5.82 -6.64 -1.01
C TYR A 46 -5.74 -5.74 0.23
N GLU A 47 -4.56 -5.71 0.84
CA GLU A 47 -4.22 -4.78 1.92
C GLU A 47 -3.03 -3.95 1.46
N LEU A 48 -3.15 -2.62 1.48
CA LEU A 48 -2.05 -1.73 1.15
C LEU A 48 -0.98 -1.79 2.24
N LEU A 49 0.25 -2.12 1.84
CA LEU A 49 1.39 -2.21 2.73
C LEU A 49 2.16 -0.89 2.79
N GLY A 50 2.38 -0.27 1.63
CA GLY A 50 3.20 0.93 1.53
C GLY A 50 3.55 1.32 0.10
N LEU A 51 4.37 2.37 -0.01
CA LEU A 51 4.89 2.90 -1.27
C LEU A 51 6.42 2.78 -1.29
N VAL A 52 6.95 2.45 -2.47
CA VAL A 52 8.39 2.34 -2.73
C VAL A 52 8.75 2.97 -4.08
N ASN A 53 10.05 3.16 -4.29
CA ASN A 53 10.63 3.71 -5.52
C ASN A 53 10.05 5.09 -5.87
N ASP A 54 10.29 6.09 -5.01
CA ASP A 54 9.81 7.48 -5.18
C ASP A 54 8.28 7.57 -5.37
N CYS A 55 7.54 6.75 -4.61
CA CYS A 55 6.09 6.60 -4.75
C CYS A 55 5.64 6.19 -6.16
N GLU A 56 6.47 5.48 -6.93
CA GLU A 56 6.10 4.92 -8.25
C GLU A 56 5.49 3.52 -8.16
N ILE A 57 5.66 2.82 -7.03
CA ILE A 57 5.12 1.48 -6.82
C ILE A 57 4.36 1.41 -5.49
N ALA A 58 3.12 0.95 -5.52
CA ALA A 58 2.39 0.51 -4.34
C ALA A 58 2.52 -1.00 -4.16
N LEU A 59 2.78 -1.41 -2.92
CA LEU A 59 2.84 -2.82 -2.54
C LEU A 59 1.56 -3.20 -1.79
N PHE A 60 0.91 -4.27 -2.21
CA PHE A 60 -0.26 -4.83 -1.52
C PHE A 60 -0.02 -6.27 -1.11
N TRP A 61 -0.61 -6.68 0.01
CA TRP A 61 -0.73 -8.08 0.37
C TRP A 61 -2.00 -8.68 -0.23
N ASP A 62 -1.86 -9.73 -1.03
CA ASP A 62 -2.98 -10.53 -1.52
C ASP A 62 -3.31 -11.65 -0.52
N TYR A 63 -4.42 -11.49 0.21
CA TYR A 63 -4.88 -12.46 1.20
C TYR A 63 -5.25 -13.82 0.61
N PHE A 64 -5.63 -13.88 -0.66
CA PHE A 64 -6.04 -15.13 -1.28
C PHE A 64 -4.83 -16.03 -1.58
N TRP A 65 -3.73 -15.42 -2.00
CA TRP A 65 -2.52 -16.14 -2.42
C TRP A 65 -1.36 -16.08 -1.41
N ASN A 66 -1.47 -15.26 -0.36
CA ASN A 66 -0.44 -15.03 0.65
C ASN A 66 0.90 -14.56 0.06
N HIS A 67 0.86 -13.51 -0.76
CA HIS A 67 2.05 -12.90 -1.33
C HIS A 67 1.85 -11.40 -1.53
N VAL A 68 2.94 -10.71 -1.87
CA VAL A 68 2.91 -9.29 -2.23
C VAL A 68 2.71 -9.13 -3.73
N VAL A 69 1.80 -8.25 -4.11
CA VAL A 69 1.62 -7.76 -5.48
C VAL A 69 2.05 -6.30 -5.55
N ALA A 70 2.55 -5.89 -6.70
CA ALA A 70 2.97 -4.52 -6.96
C ALA A 70 1.99 -3.86 -7.93
N ALA A 71 1.77 -2.57 -7.75
CA ALA A 71 1.01 -1.74 -8.68
C ALA A 71 1.87 -0.54 -9.04
N SER A 72 2.25 -0.41 -10.31
CA SER A 72 2.97 0.76 -10.79
C SER A 72 2.01 1.92 -11.05
N PHE A 73 2.47 3.13 -10.80
CA PHE A 73 1.75 4.33 -11.19
C PHE A 73 2.38 4.95 -12.44
N ASP A 74 1.61 5.06 -13.51
CA ASP A 74 2.01 5.84 -14.68
C ASP A 74 1.49 7.30 -14.58
N ALA A 75 1.61 8.06 -15.66
CA ALA A 75 1.17 9.46 -15.72
C ALA A 75 -0.36 9.62 -15.67
N ASP A 76 -1.12 8.55 -15.90
CA ASP A 76 -2.59 8.55 -15.97
C ASP A 76 -3.24 7.98 -14.69
N GLY A 77 -2.48 7.31 -13.81
CA GLY A 77 -2.94 6.87 -12.51
C GLY A 77 -2.25 5.61 -12.00
N VAL A 78 -3.00 4.76 -11.29
CA VAL A 78 -2.56 3.40 -10.93
C VAL A 78 -2.79 2.52 -12.15
N ASP A 79 -1.71 2.02 -12.76
CA ASP A 79 -1.83 1.01 -13.81
C ASP A 79 -2.29 -0.31 -13.16
N ASP A 80 -2.94 -1.18 -13.94
CA ASP A 80 -3.55 -2.42 -13.45
C ASP A 80 -2.60 -3.20 -12.52
N LEU A 81 -3.11 -3.72 -11.39
CA LEU A 81 -2.33 -4.49 -10.40
C LEU A 81 -1.44 -5.54 -11.10
N ALA A 82 -0.15 -5.23 -11.21
CA ALA A 82 0.81 -6.07 -11.91
C ALA A 82 1.11 -7.31 -11.05
N ARG A 83 0.73 -8.48 -11.58
CA ARG A 83 1.08 -9.78 -10.98
C ARG A 83 2.50 -10.14 -11.40
N ASP A 84 3.47 -9.34 -10.99
CA ASP A 84 4.87 -9.51 -11.43
C ASP A 84 5.63 -10.57 -10.64
N VAL A 85 4.98 -11.29 -9.72
CA VAL A 85 5.64 -12.32 -8.92
C VAL A 85 5.37 -13.72 -9.49
N PRO A 86 6.42 -14.54 -9.71
CA PRO A 86 6.26 -15.96 -10.04
C PRO A 86 5.36 -16.65 -9.00
N GLU A 87 4.47 -17.55 -9.43
CA GLU A 87 3.54 -18.30 -8.56
C GLU A 87 4.19 -19.03 -7.36
N GLU A 88 5.52 -19.15 -7.38
CA GLU A 88 6.37 -19.84 -6.43
C GLU A 88 6.61 -19.09 -5.11
N ILE A 89 6.51 -17.76 -5.07
CA ILE A 89 6.74 -17.00 -3.83
C ILE A 89 5.43 -16.83 -3.07
N ARG A 90 5.08 -17.84 -2.27
CA ARG A 90 4.02 -17.77 -1.25
C ARG A 90 4.65 -17.79 0.13
N TYR A 91 4.32 -16.81 0.95
CA TYR A 91 4.77 -16.81 2.34
C TYR A 91 3.73 -17.54 3.21
N ALA A 92 4.15 -18.05 4.36
CA ALA A 92 3.24 -18.59 5.37
C ALA A 92 2.29 -17.50 5.93
N GLY A 93 2.67 -16.23 5.76
CA GLY A 93 1.80 -15.08 5.92
C GLY A 93 2.58 -13.77 5.81
N ARG A 94 1.85 -12.65 5.86
CA ARG A 94 2.42 -11.29 5.75
C ARG A 94 3.54 -11.01 6.75
N GLY A 95 3.47 -11.64 7.93
CA GLY A 95 4.46 -11.47 8.97
C GLY A 95 5.87 -11.97 8.60
N GLU A 96 5.95 -13.02 7.77
CA GLU A 96 7.21 -13.58 7.27
C GLU A 96 7.80 -12.68 6.18
N TYR A 97 6.97 -12.18 5.26
CA TYR A 97 7.39 -11.18 4.28
C TYR A 97 8.04 -9.96 4.95
N PHE A 98 7.42 -9.42 6.00
CA PHE A 98 7.98 -8.29 6.75
C PHE A 98 9.27 -8.60 7.51
N ALA A 99 9.64 -9.87 7.71
CA ALA A 99 10.92 -10.22 8.33
C ALA A 99 12.09 -10.15 7.33
N ASP A 100 11.79 -10.20 6.03
CA ASP A 100 12.78 -10.30 4.95
C ASP A 100 13.02 -8.96 4.24
N VAL A 101 12.14 -7.96 4.41
CA VAL A 101 12.27 -6.64 3.77
C VAL A 101 12.83 -5.58 4.70
N ASP A 102 13.60 -4.65 4.13
CA ASP A 102 14.03 -3.44 4.83
C ASP A 102 13.00 -2.33 4.66
N LEU A 103 12.27 -2.02 5.73
CA LEU A 103 11.25 -0.98 5.73
C LEU A 103 11.83 0.44 5.66
N ASN A 104 13.13 0.63 5.92
CA ASN A 104 13.76 1.95 5.82
C ASN A 104 13.95 2.40 4.36
N GLU A 105 13.83 1.49 3.40
CA GLU A 105 13.90 1.79 1.97
C GLU A 105 12.54 2.23 1.39
N TRP A 106 11.49 2.28 2.21
CA TRP A 106 10.14 2.60 1.76
C TRP A 106 9.86 4.09 1.90
N ASP A 107 9.25 4.69 0.88
CA ASP A 107 8.85 6.11 0.89
C ASP A 107 7.70 6.35 1.88
N TRP A 108 6.83 5.35 2.01
CA TRP A 108 5.72 5.38 2.93
C TRP A 108 5.34 3.99 3.42
N ILE A 109 5.08 3.86 4.71
CA ILE A 109 4.61 2.62 5.34
C ILE A 109 3.20 2.85 5.85
N HIS A 110 2.28 1.98 5.47
CA HIS A 110 0.90 2.08 5.93
C HIS A 110 0.86 2.04 7.47
N PRO A 111 0.11 2.93 8.17
CA PRO A 111 0.09 3.00 9.64
C PRO A 111 -0.21 1.69 10.37
N ARG A 112 -0.96 0.78 9.73
CA ARG A 112 -1.18 -0.61 10.21
C ARG A 112 0.12 -1.42 10.41
N HIS A 113 1.24 -1.00 9.82
CA HIS A 113 2.51 -1.72 9.79
C HIS A 113 3.69 -0.92 10.33
N GLN A 114 3.51 0.37 10.67
CA GLN A 114 4.59 1.22 11.18
C GLN A 114 5.27 0.65 12.44
N TRP A 115 4.53 -0.09 13.29
CA TRP A 115 5.09 -0.79 14.45
C TRP A 115 6.16 -1.85 14.13
N ARG A 116 6.31 -2.24 12.85
CA ARG A 116 7.34 -3.18 12.39
C ARG A 116 8.61 -2.50 11.90
N ALA A 117 8.59 -1.17 11.76
CA ALA A 117 9.74 -0.37 11.34
C ALA A 117 10.58 0.14 12.53
N GLU A 118 10.10 -0.04 13.77
CA GLU A 118 10.79 0.30 15.03
C GLU A 118 11.65 -0.86 15.54
#